data_AF-A0A6A5ZAW2-F1
#
_entry.id   AF-A0A6A5ZAW2-F1
#
_cell.length_a   1.000
_cell.length_b   1.000
_cell.length_c   1.000
_cell.angle_alpha   90.00
_cell.angle_beta   90.00
_cell.angle_gamma   90.00
#
_symmetry.space_group_name_H-M   'P 1'
#
loop_
_entity.id
_entity.type
_entity.pdbx_description
1 polymer ?
#
loop_
_entity_poly.entity_id
_entity_poly.type
_entity_poly.pdbx_seq_one_letter_code
_entity_poly.pdbx_strand_id
1 'polypeptide(L)'
;MPTYEVHCGRFLTIDADRVYQVDKKRYTEVDRGRSFHRESWHPPTEDEQYCDSLREWLCAQGAAYLERKAEQYRSRSRSRSRSKSRSRSGSRPRYGRKLRRPSISYFEDPAALPPYTPRLPPTTKVEKSFRRLSPSTLLSNTGTSSRDTPRIHLLSYSNDKIPTRSKANDMLDYYLGTHVKHLYTIYAVDFDVPPRHVCEKYTGTHPLVQEYVMRDPRARTAVRLAVEDLLTLLSPSKSTHGHRDEIDRGRKRVRFTEDNGKNERRRREDVAGELRKGKRRMEVAISTACQAGTHRSVTLVELIAKRLGVEAERGAFGKQGVEVKVRHVHRRKTALDPY
;
A
#
# COMPACT_ATOMS: atom_id res chain seq x y z
N MET A 1 -23.27 -13.33 -26.31
CA MET A 1 -22.55 -12.44 -25.38
C MET A 1 -21.92 -13.32 -24.31
N PRO A 2 -20.59 -13.36 -24.17
CA PRO A 2 -19.95 -14.23 -23.17
C PRO A 2 -20.31 -13.75 -21.75
N THR A 3 -20.76 -14.68 -20.91
CA THR A 3 -21.08 -14.44 -19.50
C THR A 3 -19.90 -14.86 -18.64
N TYR A 4 -19.60 -14.08 -17.60
CA TYR A 4 -18.50 -14.33 -16.67
C TYR A 4 -19.05 -14.49 -15.26
N GLU A 5 -18.78 -15.63 -14.64
CA GLU A 5 -19.06 -15.87 -13.23
C GLU A 5 -17.75 -15.88 -12.43
N VAL A 6 -17.77 -15.19 -11.29
CA VAL A 6 -16.62 -15.07 -10.40
C VAL A 6 -16.90 -15.89 -9.14
N HIS A 7 -16.24 -17.05 -9.02
CA HIS A 7 -16.26 -17.85 -7.80
C HIS A 7 -14.85 -17.90 -7.18
N CYS A 8 -14.74 -17.53 -5.90
CA CYS A 8 -13.55 -17.69 -5.05
C CYS A 8 -12.19 -17.47 -5.75
N GLY A 9 -12.00 -16.29 -6.35
CA GLY A 9 -10.69 -15.88 -6.88
C GLY A 9 -10.23 -16.59 -8.16
N ARG A 10 -11.13 -17.28 -8.87
CA ARG A 10 -10.88 -17.87 -10.21
C ARG A 10 -11.88 -17.31 -11.22
N PHE A 11 -11.39 -16.98 -12.41
CA PHE A 11 -12.23 -16.50 -13.51
C PHE A 11 -12.67 -17.70 -14.34
N LEU A 12 -13.99 -17.88 -14.50
CA LEU A 12 -14.57 -18.83 -15.43
C LEU A 12 -15.09 -18.07 -16.65
N THR A 13 -14.71 -18.53 -17.84
CA THR A 13 -15.30 -18.03 -19.09
C THR A 13 -16.28 -19.07 -19.59
N ILE A 14 -17.52 -18.66 -19.82
CA ILE A 14 -18.57 -19.53 -20.33
C ILE A 14 -18.78 -19.17 -21.80
N ASP A 15 -18.46 -20.11 -22.68
CA ASP A 15 -18.95 -20.13 -24.06
C ASP A 15 -20.12 -21.12 -24.14
N ALA A 16 -20.99 -21.01 -25.14
CA ALA A 16 -22.29 -21.71 -25.20
C ALA A 16 -22.21 -23.19 -24.80
N ASP A 17 -21.13 -23.87 -25.18
CA ASP A 17 -20.94 -25.30 -24.96
C ASP A 17 -19.75 -25.67 -24.05
N ARG A 18 -18.97 -24.71 -23.53
CA ARG A 18 -17.69 -25.00 -22.84
C ARG A 18 -17.43 -24.09 -21.64
N VAL A 19 -16.83 -24.66 -20.59
CA VAL A 19 -16.42 -23.94 -19.38
C VAL A 19 -14.90 -23.99 -19.27
N TYR A 20 -14.27 -22.81 -19.22
CA TYR A 20 -12.81 -22.71 -19.08
C TYR A 20 -12.43 -22.14 -17.72
N GLN A 21 -11.54 -22.84 -17.02
CA GLN A 21 -10.87 -22.33 -15.83
C GLN A 21 -9.60 -21.59 -16.24
N VAL A 22 -9.49 -20.34 -15.83
CA VAL A 22 -8.33 -19.48 -16.12
C VAL A 22 -7.48 -19.30 -14.86
N ASP A 23 -6.26 -19.84 -14.87
CA ASP A 23 -5.27 -19.59 -13.81
C ASP A 23 -3.96 -19.06 -14.40
N LYS A 24 -3.64 -17.80 -14.07
CA LYS A 24 -2.38 -17.04 -14.21
C LYS A 24 -1.56 -17.15 -15.51
N LYS A 25 -2.01 -17.91 -16.52
CA LYS A 25 -1.49 -18.07 -17.91
C LYS A 25 -2.00 -19.33 -18.65
N ARG A 26 -2.79 -20.22 -18.02
CA ARG A 26 -3.31 -21.44 -18.68
C ARG A 26 -4.84 -21.41 -18.73
N TYR A 27 -5.36 -21.94 -19.83
CA TYR A 27 -6.77 -22.26 -20.02
C TYR A 27 -6.91 -23.77 -19.93
N THR A 28 -7.73 -24.24 -18.99
CA THR A 28 -8.10 -25.66 -18.90
C THR A 28 -9.60 -25.76 -19.08
N GLU A 29 -10.02 -26.49 -20.11
CA GLU A 29 -11.41 -26.86 -20.33
C GLU A 29 -11.84 -27.82 -19.22
N VAL A 30 -12.93 -27.50 -18.53
CA VAL A 30 -13.45 -28.30 -17.43
C VAL A 30 -14.68 -29.04 -17.93
N ASP A 31 -14.64 -30.37 -17.84
CA ASP A 31 -15.71 -31.24 -18.31
C ASP A 31 -16.99 -31.04 -17.49
N ARG A 32 -18.15 -30.87 -18.14
CA ARG A 32 -19.45 -30.56 -17.51
C ARG A 32 -20.02 -31.71 -16.65
N GLY A 33 -19.30 -32.82 -16.51
CA GLY A 33 -19.78 -34.07 -15.90
C GLY A 33 -19.79 -34.16 -14.36
N ARG A 34 -19.42 -33.11 -13.62
CA ARG A 34 -19.60 -33.08 -12.15
C ARG A 34 -20.72 -32.13 -11.77
N SER A 35 -21.81 -32.70 -11.26
CA SER A 35 -22.91 -32.01 -10.62
C SER A 35 -22.40 -31.10 -9.51
N PHE A 36 -22.38 -29.79 -9.75
CA PHE A 36 -22.29 -28.81 -8.70
C PHE A 36 -23.69 -28.68 -8.06
N HIS A 37 -23.81 -29.03 -6.78
CA HIS A 37 -25.02 -28.76 -6.02
C HIS A 37 -25.26 -27.24 -6.04
N ARG A 38 -26.36 -26.86 -6.68
CA ARG A 38 -26.87 -25.50 -6.72
C ARG A 38 -27.53 -25.21 -5.37
N GLU A 39 -26.75 -24.82 -4.37
CA GLU A 39 -27.34 -24.18 -3.19
C GLU A 39 -27.97 -22.85 -3.64
N SER A 40 -29.30 -22.80 -3.57
CA SER A 40 -30.12 -21.65 -3.90
C SER A 40 -29.79 -20.49 -2.99
N TRP A 41 -28.97 -19.57 -3.48
CA TRP A 41 -28.72 -18.28 -2.84
C TRP A 41 -29.82 -17.31 -3.28
N HIS A 42 -30.75 -17.00 -2.39
CA HIS A 42 -31.71 -15.90 -2.59
C HIS A 42 -31.07 -14.61 -2.07
N PRO A 43 -30.83 -13.60 -2.92
CA PRO A 43 -30.44 -12.27 -2.44
C PRO A 43 -31.61 -11.63 -1.68
N PRO A 44 -31.36 -10.87 -0.60
CA PRO A 44 -32.40 -10.06 0.02
C PRO A 44 -32.90 -9.02 -0.98
N THR A 45 -34.22 -8.86 -1.04
CA THR A 45 -35.01 -8.12 -2.06
C THR A 45 -34.96 -6.60 -1.95
N GLU A 46 -33.95 -6.01 -1.31
CA GLU A 46 -33.84 -4.55 -1.22
C GLU A 46 -32.44 -4.13 -1.68
N ASP A 47 -32.41 -3.39 -2.79
CA ASP A 47 -31.27 -2.83 -3.54
C ASP A 47 -30.64 -3.66 -4.69
N GLU A 48 -31.48 -4.22 -5.57
CA GLU A 48 -31.04 -4.67 -6.92
C GLU A 48 -30.37 -3.54 -7.72
N GLN A 49 -30.85 -2.29 -7.60
CA GLN A 49 -30.27 -1.13 -8.28
C GLN A 49 -28.82 -0.82 -7.85
N TYR A 50 -28.45 -1.12 -6.60
CA TYR A 50 -27.09 -0.91 -6.11
C TYR A 50 -26.13 -1.99 -6.65
N CYS A 51 -26.60 -3.24 -6.73
CA CYS A 51 -25.82 -4.35 -7.27
C CYS A 51 -25.52 -4.17 -8.77
N ASP A 52 -26.48 -3.68 -9.54
CA ASP A 52 -26.29 -3.40 -10.97
C ASP A 52 -25.36 -2.22 -11.21
N SER A 53 -25.51 -1.12 -10.44
CA SER A 53 -24.61 0.04 -10.52
C SER A 53 -23.16 -0.33 -10.16
N LEU A 54 -22.96 -1.19 -9.15
CA LEU A 54 -21.64 -1.66 -8.74
C LEU A 54 -21.02 -2.61 -9.78
N ARG A 55 -21.82 -3.50 -10.37
CA ARG A 55 -21.38 -4.38 -11.47
C ARG A 55 -20.96 -3.57 -12.69
N GLU A 56 -21.79 -2.61 -13.11
CA GLU A 56 -21.51 -1.76 -14.26
C GLU A 56 -20.24 -0.93 -14.04
N TRP A 57 -20.06 -0.38 -12.84
CA TRP A 57 -18.84 0.35 -12.46
C TRP A 57 -17.60 -0.55 -12.46
N LEU A 58 -17.67 -1.77 -11.91
CA LEU A 58 -16.56 -2.72 -11.92
C LEU A 58 -16.21 -3.19 -13.34
N CYS A 59 -17.21 -3.41 -14.19
CA CYS A 59 -17.04 -3.72 -15.61
C CYS A 59 -16.36 -2.56 -16.35
N ALA A 60 -16.78 -1.31 -16.11
CA ALA A 60 -16.16 -0.13 -16.69
C ALA A 60 -14.69 0.03 -16.26
N GLN A 61 -14.37 -0.19 -14.98
CA GLN A 61 -12.99 -0.16 -14.48
C GLN A 61 -12.13 -1.30 -15.07
N GLY A 62 -12.71 -2.49 -15.21
CA GLY A 62 -12.06 -3.64 -15.86
C GLY A 62 -11.74 -3.37 -17.33
N ALA A 63 -12.70 -2.82 -18.09
CA ALA A 63 -12.52 -2.43 -19.48
C ALA A 63 -11.43 -1.36 -19.65
N ALA A 64 -11.48 -0.28 -18.85
CA ALA A 64 -10.47 0.78 -18.87
C ALA A 64 -9.07 0.30 -18.47
N TYR A 65 -8.96 -0.71 -17.59
CA TYR A 65 -7.70 -1.36 -17.28
C TYR A 65 -7.14 -2.16 -18.46
N LEU A 66 -7.98 -2.96 -19.11
CA LEU A 66 -7.59 -3.78 -20.27
C LEU A 66 -7.19 -2.90 -21.46
N GLU A 67 -7.89 -1.80 -21.71
CA GLU A 67 -7.57 -0.87 -22.79
C GLU A 67 -6.20 -0.19 -22.57
N ARG A 68 -5.91 0.27 -21.34
CA ARG A 68 -4.58 0.79 -20.97
C ARG A 68 -3.47 -0.25 -21.18
N LYS A 69 -3.74 -1.53 -20.87
CA LYS A 69 -2.79 -2.62 -21.11
C LYS A 69 -2.59 -2.88 -22.60
N ALA A 70 -3.65 -2.87 -23.39
CA ALA A 70 -3.58 -3.02 -24.84
C ALA A 70 -2.75 -1.88 -25.48
N GLU A 71 -2.98 -0.63 -25.07
CA GLU A 71 -2.23 0.52 -25.58
C GLU A 71 -0.73 0.48 -25.20
N GLN A 72 -0.43 0.00 -23.98
CA GLN A 72 0.95 -0.26 -23.56
C GLN A 72 1.63 -1.32 -24.46
N TYR A 73 0.91 -2.37 -24.85
CA TYR A 73 1.40 -3.39 -25.78
C TYR A 73 1.61 -2.84 -27.20
N ARG A 74 0.66 -2.06 -27.74
CA ARG A 74 0.77 -1.40 -29.05
C ARG A 74 1.99 -0.47 -29.10
N SER A 75 2.21 0.32 -28.06
CA SER A 75 3.36 1.24 -27.93
C SER A 75 4.70 0.50 -27.93
N ARG A 76 4.78 -0.66 -27.27
CA ARG A 76 5.97 -1.52 -27.29
C ARG A 76 6.21 -2.17 -28.65
N SER A 77 5.16 -2.59 -29.34
CA SER A 77 5.26 -3.14 -30.70
C SER A 77 5.79 -2.09 -31.70
N ARG A 78 5.24 -0.87 -31.68
CA ARG A 78 5.70 0.26 -32.51
C ARG A 78 7.16 0.64 -32.26
N SER A 79 7.62 0.53 -31.02
CA SER A 79 9.02 0.81 -30.66
C SER A 79 9.99 -0.24 -31.20
N ARG A 80 9.55 -1.52 -31.26
CA ARG A 80 10.33 -2.65 -31.81
C ARG A 80 10.42 -2.62 -33.33
N SER A 81 9.36 -2.21 -34.03
CA SER A 81 9.38 -2.08 -35.49
C SER A 81 10.25 -0.90 -35.96
N ARG A 82 10.27 0.22 -35.23
CA ARG A 82 11.16 1.36 -35.53
C ARG A 82 12.65 1.10 -35.30
N SER A 83 13.00 0.19 -34.39
CA SER A 83 14.41 -0.17 -34.14
C SER A 83 14.95 -1.18 -35.16
N LYS A 84 14.07 -1.93 -35.85
CA LYS A 84 14.46 -2.90 -36.88
C LYS A 84 14.66 -2.28 -38.27
N SER A 85 14.13 -1.08 -38.54
CA SER A 85 14.30 -0.37 -39.82
C SER A 85 15.51 0.58 -39.87
N ARG A 86 16.21 0.79 -38.75
CA ARG A 86 17.35 1.74 -38.67
C ARG A 86 18.74 1.10 -38.83
N SER A 87 18.85 -0.20 -39.04
CA SER A 87 20.14 -0.90 -39.16
C SER A 87 20.66 -1.05 -40.60
N ARG A 88 20.16 -0.28 -41.59
CA ARG A 88 20.56 -0.45 -43.00
C ARG A 88 21.04 0.78 -43.78
N SER A 89 21.31 1.92 -43.13
CA SER A 89 22.03 3.02 -43.80
C SER A 89 23.25 3.44 -43.00
N GLY A 90 24.39 2.87 -43.39
CA GLY A 90 25.70 3.41 -43.03
C GLY A 90 25.88 4.77 -43.70
N SER A 91 25.86 5.83 -42.91
CA SER A 91 26.36 7.14 -43.30
C SER A 91 26.75 7.90 -42.03
N ARG A 92 28.06 8.01 -41.81
CA ARG A 92 28.66 8.84 -40.76
C ARG A 92 28.34 10.31 -41.03
N PRO A 93 27.77 11.08 -40.07
CA PRO A 93 27.78 12.53 -40.16
C PRO A 93 29.07 13.10 -39.56
N ARG A 94 29.74 13.92 -40.37
CA ARG A 94 30.84 14.80 -39.99
C ARG A 94 30.39 15.88 -39.00
N TYR A 95 31.37 16.30 -38.20
CA TYR A 95 31.36 17.44 -37.29
C TYR A 95 30.82 18.75 -37.92
N GLY A 96 30.16 19.55 -37.08
CA GLY A 96 30.18 21.01 -37.20
C GLY A 96 28.81 21.67 -37.32
N ARG A 97 28.36 22.31 -36.23
CA ARG A 97 27.91 23.73 -36.25
C ARG A 97 27.48 24.18 -34.86
N LYS A 98 28.17 25.22 -34.36
CA LYS A 98 27.75 26.04 -33.23
C LYS A 98 26.46 26.77 -33.60
N LEU A 99 25.37 26.54 -32.86
CA LEU A 99 24.16 27.36 -32.95
C LEU A 99 24.10 28.29 -31.75
N ARG A 100 24.04 29.59 -32.09
CA ARG A 100 23.84 30.73 -31.20
C ARG A 100 22.53 30.57 -30.41
N ARG A 101 22.61 30.84 -29.11
CA ARG A 101 21.45 31.09 -28.24
C ARG A 101 20.74 32.37 -28.70
N PRO A 102 19.42 32.37 -28.94
CA PRO A 102 18.64 33.60 -28.94
C PRO A 102 18.45 34.09 -27.49
N SER A 103 18.64 35.38 -27.29
CA SER A 103 18.34 36.10 -26.06
C SER A 103 16.83 36.14 -25.82
N ILE A 104 16.40 35.61 -24.68
CA ILE A 104 15.03 35.79 -24.18
C ILE A 104 14.99 37.17 -23.51
N SER A 105 14.30 38.11 -24.14
CA SER A 105 13.95 39.40 -23.55
C SER A 105 12.86 39.20 -22.50
N TYR A 106 13.08 39.80 -21.34
CA TYR A 106 12.09 39.97 -20.27
C TYR A 106 10.87 40.71 -20.81
N PHE A 107 9.68 40.13 -20.63
CA PHE A 107 8.43 40.87 -20.63
C PHE A 107 8.03 41.07 -19.17
N GLU A 108 8.08 42.31 -18.73
CA GLU A 108 7.41 42.82 -17.54
C GLU A 108 5.93 43.01 -17.90
N ASP A 109 5.02 42.34 -17.16
CA ASP A 109 3.81 42.95 -16.58
C ASP A 109 2.94 41.88 -15.89
N PRO A 110 2.70 41.98 -14.58
CA PRO A 110 1.49 41.43 -13.98
C PRO A 110 0.59 42.57 -13.51
N ALA A 111 -0.34 42.97 -14.37
CA ALA A 111 -1.51 43.73 -13.98
C ALA A 111 -2.31 42.96 -12.91
N ALA A 112 -2.77 43.72 -11.92
CA ALA A 112 -3.46 43.28 -10.71
C ALA A 112 -4.65 42.36 -10.97
N LEU A 113 -4.67 41.20 -10.30
CA LEU A 113 -5.89 40.42 -10.10
C LEU A 113 -6.64 40.97 -8.87
N PRO A 114 -7.96 41.20 -8.95
CA PRO A 114 -8.76 41.66 -7.82
C PRO A 114 -8.88 40.58 -6.72
N PRO A 115 -9.09 40.97 -5.45
CA PRO A 115 -9.22 40.04 -4.35
C PRO A 115 -10.48 39.16 -4.48
N TYR A 116 -10.27 37.85 -4.48
CA TYR A 116 -11.33 36.85 -4.45
C TYR A 116 -11.98 36.81 -3.06
N THR A 117 -13.26 37.19 -2.96
CA THR A 117 -14.09 36.94 -1.77
C THR A 117 -14.91 35.67 -1.97
N PRO A 118 -14.68 34.59 -1.21
CA PRO A 118 -15.57 33.43 -1.26
C PRO A 118 -16.90 33.72 -0.55
N ARG A 119 -17.99 33.77 -1.32
CA ARG A 119 -19.36 33.63 -0.80
C ARG A 119 -19.57 32.19 -0.33
N LEU A 120 -19.94 32.02 0.94
CA LEU A 120 -20.46 30.76 1.47
C LEU A 120 -21.92 30.58 1.04
N PRO A 121 -22.33 29.43 0.46
CA PRO A 121 -23.73 29.04 0.41
C PRO A 121 -24.14 28.23 1.65
N PRO A 122 -25.45 28.22 1.98
CA PRO A 122 -25.98 27.85 3.27
C PRO A 122 -26.02 26.33 3.52
N THR A 123 -26.02 26.01 4.80
CA THR A 123 -26.12 24.66 5.38
C THR A 123 -27.40 23.94 4.94
N THR A 124 -27.27 22.87 4.16
CA THR A 124 -28.30 21.83 4.07
C THR A 124 -27.94 20.71 5.04
N LYS A 125 -28.79 20.52 6.05
CA LYS A 125 -28.78 19.36 6.94
C LYS A 125 -29.07 18.11 6.10
N VAL A 126 -28.06 17.29 5.87
CA VAL A 126 -28.23 15.93 5.38
C VAL A 126 -27.92 15.00 6.54
N GLU A 127 -29.00 14.61 7.21
CA GLU A 127 -29.01 13.50 8.16
C GLU A 127 -28.86 12.21 7.34
N LYS A 128 -27.69 11.57 7.46
CA LYS A 128 -27.45 10.21 6.96
C LYS A 128 -26.90 9.37 8.10
N SER A 129 -27.79 8.55 8.63
CA SER A 129 -27.53 7.43 9.51
C SER A 129 -26.65 6.39 8.79
N PHE A 130 -25.34 6.62 8.76
CA PHE A 130 -24.39 5.56 8.45
C PHE A 130 -24.23 4.68 9.69
N ARG A 131 -24.84 3.49 9.65
CA ARG A 131 -24.47 2.39 10.54
C ARG A 131 -22.99 2.09 10.31
N ARG A 132 -22.17 2.49 11.28
CA ARG A 132 -20.77 2.11 11.42
C ARG A 132 -20.69 0.58 11.54
N LEU A 133 -20.03 -0.08 10.60
CA LEU A 133 -19.30 -1.30 10.95
C LEU A 133 -18.04 -0.85 11.69
N SER A 134 -18.17 -0.69 13.00
CA SER A 134 -17.03 -0.66 13.90
C SER A 134 -16.33 -2.01 13.80
N PRO A 135 -15.04 -2.11 13.41
CA PRO A 135 -14.24 -3.29 13.71
C PRO A 135 -13.86 -3.20 15.20
N SER A 136 -14.86 -3.38 16.05
CA SER A 136 -14.75 -3.45 17.51
C SER A 136 -15.91 -4.27 18.05
N THR A 137 -16.13 -5.44 17.47
CA THR A 137 -16.52 -6.63 18.23
C THR A 137 -15.20 -7.29 18.61
N LEU A 138 -14.54 -6.91 19.70
CA LEU A 138 -14.91 -7.25 21.09
C LEU A 138 -15.42 -8.70 21.20
N LEU A 139 -14.62 -9.64 20.72
CA LEU A 139 -14.37 -10.86 21.50
C LEU A 139 -13.25 -10.54 22.49
N SER A 140 -13.59 -9.73 23.49
CA SER A 140 -12.82 -9.62 24.73
C SER A 140 -13.09 -10.91 25.50
N ASN A 141 -12.35 -11.96 25.12
CA ASN A 141 -12.30 -13.18 25.89
C ASN A 141 -11.52 -12.86 27.18
N THR A 142 -12.23 -12.38 28.19
CA THR A 142 -11.71 -12.16 29.54
C THR A 142 -11.42 -13.52 30.16
N GLY A 143 -10.16 -13.94 30.25
CA GLY A 143 -9.85 -15.06 31.15
C GLY A 143 -8.48 -15.71 31.04
N THR A 144 -7.85 -15.75 29.87
CA THR A 144 -6.47 -16.22 29.74
C THR A 144 -5.77 -15.33 28.73
N SER A 145 -5.02 -14.33 29.22
CA SER A 145 -4.18 -13.53 28.33
C SER A 145 -3.30 -14.52 27.56
N SER A 146 -3.42 -14.59 26.23
CA SER A 146 -2.51 -15.38 25.40
C SER A 146 -1.14 -14.74 25.49
N ARG A 147 -0.39 -15.08 26.55
CA ARG A 147 0.86 -14.41 26.93
C ARG A 147 1.94 -14.53 25.84
N ASP A 148 1.71 -15.39 24.85
CA ASP A 148 2.68 -15.76 23.83
C ASP A 148 2.38 -15.18 22.44
N THR A 149 1.27 -14.48 22.21
CA THR A 149 0.99 -13.93 20.87
C THR A 149 1.97 -12.78 20.57
N PRO A 150 2.77 -12.85 19.48
CA PRO A 150 3.67 -11.78 19.08
C PRO A 150 2.91 -10.47 18.84
N ARG A 151 3.54 -9.34 19.14
CA ARG A 151 2.91 -8.02 19.04
C ARG A 151 3.70 -7.07 18.15
N ILE A 152 2.99 -6.43 17.23
CA ILE A 152 3.53 -5.41 16.32
C ILE A 152 2.97 -4.05 16.74
N HIS A 153 3.85 -3.10 17.03
CA HIS A 153 3.50 -1.71 17.29
C HIS A 153 3.77 -0.87 16.04
N LEU A 154 2.75 -0.18 15.54
CA LEU A 154 2.85 0.72 14.39
C LEU A 154 2.53 2.14 14.84
N LEU A 155 3.52 3.02 14.77
CA LEU A 155 3.41 4.39 15.26
C LEU A 155 3.53 5.38 14.11
N SER A 156 2.69 6.41 14.09
CA SER A 156 2.91 7.57 13.23
C SER A 156 3.11 8.84 14.05
N TYR A 157 4.03 9.70 13.63
CA TYR A 157 4.29 10.99 14.29
C TYR A 157 4.65 12.11 13.30
N SER A 158 4.67 13.34 13.84
CA SER A 158 5.06 14.59 13.16
C SER A 158 6.54 14.89 13.38
N ASN A 159 7.25 15.12 12.28
CA ASN A 159 8.65 15.55 12.30
C ASN A 159 8.80 16.99 12.80
N ASP A 160 7.84 17.88 12.52
CA ASP A 160 7.88 19.28 12.98
C ASP A 160 7.85 19.37 14.52
N LYS A 161 7.09 18.47 15.16
CA LYS A 161 7.01 18.39 16.63
C LYS A 161 8.21 17.68 17.25
N ILE A 162 8.96 16.91 16.47
CA ILE A 162 10.09 16.10 16.92
C ILE A 162 11.28 16.35 15.98
N PRO A 163 11.86 17.57 16.02
CA PRO A 163 12.87 17.96 15.03
C PRO A 163 14.21 17.25 15.21
N THR A 164 14.47 16.71 16.40
CA THR A 164 15.75 16.09 16.76
C THR A 164 15.60 14.60 16.99
N ARG A 165 16.63 13.84 16.63
CA ARG A 165 16.70 12.39 16.88
C ARG A 165 16.57 12.00 18.36
N SER A 166 17.13 12.79 19.29
CA SER A 166 17.00 12.52 20.73
C SER A 166 15.53 12.52 21.16
N LYS A 167 14.80 13.60 20.87
CA LYS A 167 13.36 13.69 21.15
C LYS A 167 12.55 12.58 20.48
N ALA A 168 12.99 12.09 19.32
CA ALA A 168 12.34 10.96 18.66
C ALA A 168 12.52 9.66 19.46
N ASN A 169 13.72 9.41 19.98
CA ASN A 169 13.97 8.29 20.87
C ASN A 169 13.17 8.42 22.16
N ASP A 170 13.17 9.59 22.81
CA ASP A 170 12.41 9.83 24.05
C ASP A 170 10.90 9.56 23.85
N MET A 171 10.36 10.00 22.70
CA MET A 171 8.98 9.73 22.31
C MET A 171 8.73 8.24 22.07
N LEU A 172 9.63 7.57 21.35
CA LEU A 172 9.51 6.13 21.09
C LEU A 172 9.55 5.36 22.42
N ASP A 173 10.48 5.67 23.32
CA ASP A 173 10.61 5.04 24.63
C ASP A 173 9.35 5.23 25.47
N TYR A 174 8.76 6.43 25.45
CA TYR A 174 7.51 6.73 26.15
C TYR A 174 6.32 5.90 25.62
N TYR A 175 6.14 5.80 24.30
CA TYR A 175 4.98 5.12 23.73
C TYR A 175 5.13 3.60 23.59
N LEU A 176 6.36 3.11 23.46
CA LEU A 176 6.68 1.70 23.26
C LEU A 176 7.02 0.99 24.57
N GLY A 177 7.65 1.68 25.52
CA GLY A 177 8.26 1.08 26.70
C GLY A 177 9.61 0.41 26.38
N THR A 178 10.37 0.12 27.43
CA THR A 178 11.77 -0.32 27.33
C THR A 178 11.98 -1.74 26.78
N HIS A 179 10.92 -2.53 26.65
CA HIS A 179 10.99 -3.93 26.22
C HIS A 179 10.63 -4.13 24.75
N VAL A 180 10.10 -3.11 24.08
CA VAL A 180 9.67 -3.22 22.68
C VAL A 180 10.81 -2.81 21.76
N LYS A 181 11.15 -3.70 20.82
CA LYS A 181 12.27 -3.47 19.91
C LYS A 181 11.84 -2.62 18.72
N HIS A 182 12.26 -1.37 18.69
CA HIS A 182 12.06 -0.50 17.52
C HIS A 182 13.02 -0.89 16.39
N LEU A 183 12.45 -1.26 15.25
CA LEU A 183 13.20 -1.76 14.09
C LEU A 183 13.78 -0.61 13.27
N TYR A 184 12.92 0.32 12.84
CA TYR A 184 13.28 1.50 12.05
C TYR A 184 12.11 2.47 11.92
N THR A 185 12.43 3.68 11.43
CA THR A 185 11.48 4.75 11.09
C THR A 185 11.41 4.94 9.58
N ILE A 186 10.21 4.94 9.00
CA ILE A 186 9.99 5.33 7.60
C ILE A 186 9.74 6.84 7.55
N TYR A 187 10.71 7.60 7.03
CA TYR A 187 10.56 9.03 6.78
C TYR A 187 9.82 9.27 5.47
N ALA A 188 8.59 9.74 5.57
CA ALA A 188 7.68 10.04 4.48
C ALA A 188 7.64 11.53 4.12
N VAL A 189 8.67 12.30 4.52
CA VAL A 189 8.77 13.75 4.23
C VAL A 189 8.94 14.00 2.73
N ASP A 190 9.58 13.07 2.02
CA ASP A 190 9.84 13.20 0.59
C ASP A 190 8.76 12.58 -0.30
N PHE A 191 7.74 11.95 0.27
CA PHE A 191 6.66 11.33 -0.50
C PHE A 191 5.68 12.39 -1.01
N ASP A 192 5.03 12.10 -2.14
CA ASP A 192 4.04 12.99 -2.75
C ASP A 192 2.96 13.39 -1.72
N VAL A 193 2.75 14.69 -1.62
CA VAL A 193 1.76 15.27 -0.70
C VAL A 193 0.40 15.27 -1.42
N PRO A 194 -0.69 14.84 -0.75
CA PRO A 194 -2.03 15.02 -1.29
C PRO A 194 -2.31 16.51 -1.58
N PRO A 195 -3.20 16.83 -2.53
CA PRO A 195 -3.58 18.21 -2.77
C PRO A 195 -4.08 18.90 -1.51
N ARG A 196 -3.76 20.19 -1.36
CA ARG A 196 -4.08 20.97 -0.14
C ARG A 196 -5.54 20.87 0.28
N HIS A 197 -6.48 21.01 -0.66
CA HIS A 197 -7.91 20.91 -0.39
C HIS A 197 -8.36 19.53 0.12
N VAL A 198 -7.61 18.46 -0.19
CA VAL A 198 -7.82 17.12 0.37
C VAL A 198 -7.25 17.06 1.78
N CYS A 199 -6.04 17.60 1.99
CA CYS A 199 -5.39 17.63 3.30
C CYS A 199 -6.16 18.44 4.36
N GLU A 200 -6.87 19.49 3.95
CA GLU A 200 -7.71 20.31 4.85
C GLU A 200 -8.97 19.56 5.32
N LYS A 201 -9.49 18.67 4.48
CA LYS A 201 -10.73 17.93 4.74
C LYS A 201 -10.51 16.59 5.41
N TYR A 202 -9.44 15.89 5.02
CA TYR A 202 -9.24 14.48 5.36
C TYR A 202 -7.86 14.23 5.97
N THR A 203 -7.76 13.17 6.78
CA THR A 203 -6.48 12.69 7.34
C THR A 203 -6.04 11.40 6.65
N GLY A 204 -4.86 10.88 7.02
CA GLY A 204 -4.26 9.70 6.39
C GLY A 204 -5.05 8.39 6.54
N THR A 205 -6.09 8.36 7.38
CA THR A 205 -7.01 7.22 7.51
C THR A 205 -8.06 7.20 6.40
N HIS A 206 -8.35 8.33 5.75
CA HIS A 206 -9.38 8.42 4.72
C HIS A 206 -8.90 7.78 3.40
N PRO A 207 -9.71 6.93 2.73
CA PRO A 207 -9.32 6.23 1.50
C PRO A 207 -8.79 7.14 0.38
N LEU A 208 -9.39 8.33 0.20
CA LEU A 208 -8.92 9.29 -0.79
C LEU A 208 -7.47 9.76 -0.54
N VAL A 209 -7.11 10.03 0.72
CA VAL A 209 -5.73 10.41 1.07
C VAL A 209 -4.79 9.23 0.83
N GLN A 210 -5.22 8.02 1.19
CA GLN A 210 -4.45 6.81 0.96
C GLN A 210 -4.17 6.59 -0.53
N GLU A 211 -5.15 6.84 -1.40
CA GLU A 211 -4.97 6.75 -2.85
C GLU A 211 -3.90 7.73 -3.33
N TYR A 212 -3.98 9.01 -2.96
CA TYR A 212 -2.98 10.01 -3.34
C TYR A 212 -1.56 9.64 -2.91
N VAL A 213 -1.38 9.27 -1.64
CA VAL A 213 -0.06 8.88 -1.11
C VAL A 213 0.45 7.63 -1.83
N MET A 214 -0.42 6.66 -2.13
CA MET A 214 -0.05 5.42 -2.81
C MET A 214 0.14 5.57 -4.32
N ARG A 215 -0.07 6.75 -4.91
CA ARG A 215 0.40 7.07 -6.28
C ARG A 215 1.91 7.19 -6.34
N ASP A 216 2.57 7.56 -5.23
CA ASP A 216 4.02 7.58 -5.12
C ASP A 216 4.59 6.15 -5.10
N PRO A 217 5.47 5.76 -6.06
CA PRO A 217 6.10 4.44 -6.08
C PRO A 217 6.94 4.13 -4.84
N ARG A 218 7.54 5.14 -4.20
CA ARG A 218 8.36 4.99 -2.98
C ARG A 218 7.49 4.61 -1.80
N ALA A 219 6.33 5.25 -1.63
CA ALA A 219 5.36 4.90 -0.60
C ALA A 219 4.88 3.45 -0.74
N ARG A 220 4.52 3.02 -1.96
CA ARG A 220 4.13 1.62 -2.23
C ARG A 220 5.24 0.63 -1.88
N THR A 221 6.47 0.96 -2.22
CA THR A 221 7.64 0.13 -1.94
C THR A 221 7.90 0.05 -0.44
N ALA A 222 7.81 1.17 0.27
CA ALA A 222 7.99 1.23 1.73
C ALA A 222 6.96 0.37 2.47
N VAL A 223 5.68 0.46 2.11
CA VAL A 223 4.62 -0.40 2.69
C VAL A 223 4.90 -1.87 2.42
N ARG A 224 5.27 -2.24 1.19
CA ARG A 224 5.58 -3.63 0.83
C ARG A 224 6.77 -4.16 1.64
N LEU A 225 7.88 -3.43 1.68
CA LEU A 225 9.08 -3.84 2.40
C LEU A 225 8.83 -3.95 3.90
N ALA A 226 8.04 -3.04 4.49
CA ALA A 226 7.71 -3.11 5.91
C ALA A 226 6.90 -4.37 6.28
N VAL A 227 5.93 -4.73 5.45
CA VAL A 227 5.18 -5.97 5.63
C VAL A 227 6.09 -7.19 5.48
N GLU A 228 6.93 -7.23 4.44
CA GLU A 228 7.89 -8.34 4.23
C GLU A 228 8.89 -8.48 5.39
N ASP A 229 9.44 -7.37 5.89
CA ASP A 229 10.38 -7.38 7.01
C ASP A 229 9.70 -7.89 8.30
N LEU A 230 8.47 -7.46 8.58
CA LEU A 230 7.70 -7.93 9.74
C LEU A 230 7.32 -9.41 9.63
N LEU A 231 6.88 -9.87 8.46
CA LEU A 231 6.61 -11.27 8.20
C LEU A 231 7.87 -12.12 8.38
N THR A 232 9.00 -11.69 7.82
CA THR A 232 10.27 -12.43 7.94
C THR A 232 10.73 -12.55 9.39
N LEU A 233 10.53 -11.50 10.20
CA LEU A 233 10.92 -11.49 11.60
C LEU A 233 10.01 -12.36 12.48
N LEU A 234 8.72 -12.43 12.17
CA LEU A 234 7.70 -13.06 13.02
C LEU A 234 7.23 -14.42 12.54
N SER A 235 7.51 -14.79 11.29
CA SER A 235 7.24 -16.14 10.82
C SER A 235 8.08 -17.11 11.65
N PRO A 236 7.48 -18.18 12.19
CA PRO A 236 8.21 -19.18 12.95
C PRO A 236 9.36 -19.66 12.06
N SER A 237 10.60 -19.51 12.54
CA SER A 237 11.75 -19.99 11.81
C SER A 237 11.53 -21.49 11.61
N LYS A 238 11.18 -21.89 10.38
CA LYS A 238 11.37 -23.27 9.95
C LYS A 238 12.80 -23.57 10.36
N SER A 239 13.00 -24.53 11.23
CA SER A 239 14.30 -24.91 11.79
C SER A 239 15.19 -25.39 10.65
N THR A 240 15.71 -24.45 9.85
CA THR A 240 16.63 -24.71 8.77
C THR A 240 18.00 -24.84 9.40
N HIS A 241 18.22 -26.00 10.02
CA HIS A 241 19.54 -26.44 10.45
C HIS A 241 20.50 -26.67 9.24
N GLY A 242 20.20 -26.19 8.02
CA GLY A 242 21.04 -26.45 6.85
C GLY A 242 20.87 -25.57 5.60
N HIS A 243 20.23 -24.38 5.63
CA HIS A 243 19.95 -23.63 4.38
C HIS A 243 20.18 -22.11 4.49
N ARG A 244 21.35 -21.70 5.00
CA ARG A 244 21.65 -20.29 5.29
C ARG A 244 22.20 -19.49 4.08
N ASP A 245 22.61 -20.16 3.00
CA ASP A 245 23.43 -19.52 1.96
C ASP A 245 22.66 -18.94 0.74
N GLU A 246 21.35 -19.18 0.62
CA GLU A 246 20.63 -18.88 -0.63
C GLU A 246 19.85 -17.55 -0.63
N ILE A 247 19.36 -17.10 0.53
CA ILE A 247 18.55 -15.86 0.64
C ILE A 247 19.39 -14.60 0.37
N ASP A 248 20.71 -14.65 0.59
CA ASP A 248 21.59 -13.49 0.44
C ASP A 248 21.85 -13.09 -1.03
N ARG A 249 21.56 -13.99 -2.00
CA ARG A 249 21.86 -13.74 -3.41
C ARG A 249 20.79 -12.89 -4.13
N GLY A 250 19.55 -12.88 -3.64
CA GLY A 250 18.42 -12.23 -4.32
C GLY A 250 18.25 -10.72 -4.03
N ARG A 251 18.81 -10.20 -2.92
CA ARG A 251 18.50 -8.85 -2.40
C ARG A 251 19.38 -7.73 -2.97
N LYS A 252 20.34 -8.04 -3.85
CA LYS A 252 21.34 -7.12 -4.42
C LYS A 252 20.87 -6.12 -5.49
N ARG A 253 19.57 -6.05 -5.84
CA ARG A 253 19.12 -5.35 -7.08
C ARG A 253 18.36 -4.03 -6.94
N VAL A 254 18.23 -3.45 -5.75
CA VAL A 254 17.67 -2.10 -5.59
C VAL A 254 18.73 -1.22 -4.93
N ARG A 255 19.51 -0.50 -5.74
CA ARG A 255 20.45 0.51 -5.27
C ARG A 255 19.66 1.71 -4.74
N PHE A 256 19.33 1.68 -3.46
CA PHE A 256 19.19 2.90 -2.67
C PHE A 256 20.60 3.39 -2.31
N THR A 257 20.78 4.71 -2.19
CA THR A 257 22.06 5.39 -1.93
C THR A 257 22.88 4.68 -0.83
N GLU A 258 24.10 4.28 -1.18
CA GLU A 258 24.78 3.11 -0.61
C GLU A 258 25.38 3.31 0.79
N ASP A 259 25.42 4.53 1.33
CA ASP A 259 26.13 4.80 2.58
C ASP A 259 25.28 4.62 3.85
N ASN A 260 23.94 4.74 3.78
CA ASN A 260 23.07 4.47 4.94
C ASN A 260 22.63 2.99 5.04
N GLY A 261 22.68 2.21 3.96
CA GLY A 261 22.10 0.87 3.91
C GLY A 261 22.88 -0.22 4.66
N LYS A 262 24.21 -0.11 4.76
CA LYS A 262 25.06 -1.17 5.36
C LYS A 262 24.87 -1.26 6.87
N ASN A 263 24.74 -0.13 7.57
CA ASN A 263 24.51 -0.09 9.02
C ASN A 263 23.10 -0.58 9.37
N GLU A 264 22.10 -0.24 8.56
CA GLU A 264 20.72 -0.73 8.74
C GLU A 264 20.66 -2.26 8.63
N ARG A 265 21.41 -2.84 7.69
CA ARG A 265 21.44 -4.29 7.47
C ARG A 265 22.07 -5.04 8.64
N ARG A 266 23.24 -4.62 9.14
CA ARG A 266 23.87 -5.27 10.31
C ARG A 266 22.94 -5.25 11.53
N ARG A 267 22.32 -4.09 11.80
CA ARG A 267 21.33 -3.97 12.87
C ARG A 267 20.20 -4.99 12.73
N ARG A 268 19.67 -5.21 11.53
CA ARG A 268 18.58 -6.20 11.29
C ARG A 268 18.99 -7.64 11.59
N GLU A 269 20.23 -8.03 11.27
CA GLU A 269 20.73 -9.39 11.53
C GLU A 269 20.97 -9.62 13.03
N ASP A 270 21.55 -8.64 13.72
CA ASP A 270 21.72 -8.67 15.18
C ASP A 270 20.36 -8.74 15.89
N VAL A 271 19.35 -8.05 15.35
CA VAL A 271 17.98 -8.09 15.86
C VAL A 271 17.44 -9.52 15.86
N ALA A 272 17.55 -10.22 14.74
CA ALA A 272 17.06 -11.58 14.60
C ALA A 272 17.80 -12.58 15.50
N GLY A 273 19.08 -12.35 15.78
CA GLY A 273 19.90 -13.19 16.66
C GLY A 273 19.48 -13.13 18.13
N GLU A 274 19.27 -11.93 18.67
CA GLU A 274 18.82 -11.73 20.06
C GLU A 274 17.42 -12.30 20.31
N LEU A 275 16.51 -12.16 19.34
CA LEU A 275 15.14 -12.64 19.43
C LEU A 275 15.04 -14.16 19.63
N ARG A 276 16.08 -14.93 19.27
CA ARG A 276 16.09 -16.39 19.39
C ARG A 276 16.54 -16.91 20.76
N LYS A 277 17.21 -16.09 21.58
CA LYS A 277 17.88 -16.56 22.81
C LYS A 277 17.02 -16.50 24.08
N GLY A 278 15.82 -15.93 24.04
CA GLY A 278 14.96 -15.82 25.23
C GLY A 278 13.51 -16.20 24.95
N LYS A 279 12.88 -16.94 25.88
CA LYS A 279 11.44 -17.22 25.95
C LYS A 279 10.55 -15.96 26.11
N ARG A 280 11.08 -14.76 25.86
CA ARG A 280 10.35 -13.51 26.05
C ARG A 280 9.41 -13.28 24.87
N ARG A 281 8.25 -12.73 25.17
CA ARG A 281 7.26 -12.28 24.19
C ARG A 281 7.95 -11.37 23.17
N MET A 282 7.84 -11.71 21.90
CA MET A 282 8.41 -10.90 20.82
C MET A 282 7.50 -9.70 20.56
N GLU A 283 7.96 -8.53 20.99
CA GLU A 283 7.32 -7.25 20.71
C GLU A 283 8.25 -6.40 19.84
N VAL A 284 7.77 -6.02 18.65
CA VAL A 284 8.51 -5.21 17.68
C VAL A 284 7.74 -3.96 17.31
N ALA A 285 8.45 -2.90 16.96
CA ALA A 285 7.85 -1.64 16.54
C ALA A 285 8.44 -1.13 15.23
N ILE A 286 7.59 -0.53 14.40
CA ILE A 286 7.98 0.31 13.28
C ILE A 286 7.27 1.64 13.46
N SER A 287 7.96 2.74 13.13
CA SER A 287 7.35 4.06 13.11
C SER A 287 7.38 4.67 11.71
N THR A 288 6.48 5.62 11.47
CA THR A 288 6.45 6.45 10.27
C THR A 288 6.40 7.92 10.68
N ALA A 289 7.14 8.76 9.95
CA ALA A 289 7.22 10.18 10.24
C ALA A 289 6.96 10.97 8.96
N CYS A 290 6.12 11.99 9.03
CA CYS A 290 6.03 13.02 7.99
C CYS A 290 6.00 14.38 8.67
N GLN A 291 6.05 15.47 7.89
CA GLN A 291 6.14 16.84 8.41
C GLN A 291 5.09 17.12 9.52
N ALA A 292 3.81 17.09 9.18
CA ALA A 292 2.70 17.36 10.10
C ALA A 292 2.17 16.14 10.89
N GLY A 293 2.60 14.92 10.54
CA GLY A 293 2.15 13.69 11.24
C GLY A 293 0.67 13.34 11.10
N THR A 294 -0.01 13.83 10.05
CA THR A 294 -1.48 13.68 9.89
C THR A 294 -1.90 12.93 8.61
N HIS A 295 -1.13 13.01 7.52
CA HIS A 295 -1.48 12.38 6.23
C HIS A 295 -0.56 11.21 5.88
N ARG A 296 0.60 11.49 5.27
CA ARG A 296 1.52 10.48 4.73
C ARG A 296 1.92 9.40 5.75
N SER A 297 2.39 9.78 6.93
CA SER A 297 2.82 8.82 7.96
C SER A 297 1.65 7.96 8.47
N VAL A 298 0.49 8.58 8.73
CA VAL A 298 -0.75 7.88 9.12
C VAL A 298 -1.16 6.88 8.05
N THR A 299 -1.21 7.29 6.78
CA THR A 299 -1.55 6.40 5.66
C THR A 299 -0.66 5.16 5.59
N LEU A 300 0.66 5.33 5.73
CA LEU A 300 1.58 4.19 5.68
C LEU A 300 1.30 3.20 6.80
N VAL A 301 1.08 3.68 8.04
CA VAL A 301 0.78 2.83 9.20
C VAL A 301 -0.53 2.06 8.98
N GLU A 302 -1.59 2.74 8.55
CA GLU A 302 -2.89 2.12 8.28
C GLU A 302 -2.80 1.03 7.21
N LEU A 303 -2.08 1.29 6.12
CA LEU A 303 -1.92 0.33 5.03
C LEU A 303 -1.01 -0.84 5.39
N ILE A 304 0.02 -0.62 6.22
CA ILE A 304 0.84 -1.70 6.78
C ILE A 304 -0.04 -2.57 7.68
N ALA A 305 -0.79 -1.97 8.60
CA ALA A 305 -1.69 -2.70 9.51
C ALA A 305 -2.72 -3.53 8.74
N LYS A 306 -3.39 -2.93 7.75
CA LYS A 306 -4.37 -3.61 6.90
C LYS A 306 -3.76 -4.81 6.17
N ARG A 307 -2.55 -4.66 5.61
CA ARG A 307 -1.87 -5.76 4.92
C ARG A 307 -1.44 -6.87 5.88
N LEU A 308 -0.95 -6.54 7.06
CA LEU A 308 -0.63 -7.53 8.09
C LEU A 308 -1.88 -8.32 8.51
N GLY A 309 -3.04 -7.68 8.61
CA GLY A 309 -4.31 -8.36 8.86
C GLY A 309 -4.64 -9.41 7.79
N VAL A 310 -4.54 -9.04 6.51
CA VAL A 310 -4.75 -9.97 5.38
C VAL A 310 -3.75 -11.14 5.42
N GLU A 311 -2.48 -10.88 5.75
CA GLU A 311 -1.47 -11.93 5.85
C GLU A 311 -1.67 -12.82 7.09
N ALA A 312 -2.21 -12.28 8.18
CA ALA A 312 -2.60 -13.04 9.36
C ALA A 312 -3.78 -13.99 9.07
N GLU A 313 -4.80 -13.52 8.34
CA GLU A 313 -5.91 -14.36 7.86
C GLU A 313 -5.43 -15.49 6.94
N ARG A 314 -4.36 -15.25 6.17
CA ARG A 314 -3.69 -16.26 5.34
C ARG A 314 -2.79 -17.22 6.12
N GLY A 315 -2.67 -17.06 7.43
CA GLY A 315 -1.85 -17.92 8.29
C GLY A 315 -0.34 -17.65 8.19
N ALA A 316 0.10 -16.48 7.72
CA ALA A 316 1.53 -16.17 7.56
C ALA A 316 2.30 -16.12 8.91
N PHE A 317 1.57 -15.94 10.03
CA PHE A 317 2.11 -15.98 11.39
C PHE A 317 1.88 -17.33 12.11
N GLY A 318 1.46 -18.37 11.37
CA GLY A 318 1.12 -19.67 11.95
C GLY A 318 -0.12 -19.64 12.84
N LYS A 319 -0.28 -20.65 13.71
CA LYS A 319 -1.48 -20.82 14.55
C LYS A 319 -1.61 -19.77 15.66
N GLN A 320 -0.51 -19.12 16.05
CA GLN A 320 -0.51 -18.15 17.16
C GLN A 320 -1.11 -16.80 16.77
N GLY A 321 -1.18 -16.49 15.48
CA GLY A 321 -1.59 -15.18 14.98
C GLY A 321 -0.61 -14.07 15.37
N VAL A 322 -1.04 -12.82 15.23
CA VAL A 322 -0.27 -11.64 15.63
C VAL A 322 -1.21 -10.54 16.13
N GLU A 323 -0.81 -9.84 17.19
CA GLU A 323 -1.53 -8.67 17.70
C GLU A 323 -0.91 -7.41 17.08
N VAL A 324 -1.70 -6.61 16.35
CA VAL A 324 -1.23 -5.34 15.76
C VAL A 324 -1.82 -4.16 16.53
N LYS A 325 -0.96 -3.30 17.08
CA LYS A 325 -1.33 -2.06 17.77
C LYS A 325 -0.94 -0.86 16.94
N VAL A 326 -1.93 -0.06 16.55
CA VAL A 326 -1.74 1.18 15.78
C VAL A 326 -1.88 2.39 16.72
N ARG A 327 -0.94 3.35 16.63
CA ARG A 327 -0.99 4.62 17.36
C ARG A 327 -0.59 5.79 16.46
N HIS A 328 -1.36 6.87 16.51
CA HIS A 328 -1.05 8.10 15.80
C HIS A 328 -0.78 9.23 16.79
N VAL A 329 0.50 9.49 17.08
CA VAL A 329 0.94 10.36 18.18
C VAL A 329 0.54 11.82 17.96
N HIS A 330 0.68 12.31 16.71
CA HIS A 330 0.51 13.72 16.38
C HIS A 330 -0.59 14.00 15.36
N ARG A 331 -1.43 13.01 15.04
CA ARG A 331 -2.53 13.17 14.08
C ARG A 331 -3.53 14.18 14.62
N ARG A 332 -3.84 15.19 13.81
CA ARG A 332 -4.95 16.12 14.07
C ARG A 332 -6.19 15.61 13.37
N LYS A 333 -7.27 15.40 14.12
CA LYS A 333 -8.57 15.01 13.55
C LYS A 333 -9.16 16.20 12.78
N THR A 334 -9.77 15.93 11.64
CA THR A 334 -10.57 16.89 10.88
C THR A 334 -12.06 16.65 11.12
N ALA A 335 -12.93 17.58 10.74
CA ALA A 335 -14.38 17.42 10.89
C ALA A 335 -14.95 16.21 10.14
N LEU A 336 -14.28 15.77 9.07
CA LEU A 336 -14.66 14.61 8.25
C LEU A 336 -13.80 13.37 8.56
N ASP A 337 -13.09 13.38 9.68
CA ASP A 337 -12.33 12.23 10.11
C ASP A 337 -13.26 11.16 10.73
N PRO A 338 -13.29 9.91 10.22
CA PRO A 338 -14.19 8.89 10.74
C PRO A 338 -13.89 8.43 12.18
N TYR A 339 -12.70 8.73 12.72
CA TYR A 339 -12.22 8.25 14.04
C TYR A 339 -11.98 9.36 15.05
#